data_AF-A0A2G5WJ50-F1
#
_entry.id   AF-A0A2G5WJ50-F1
#
_cell.length_a   1.000
_cell.length_b   1.000
_cell.length_c   1.000
_cell.angle_alpha   90.00
_cell.angle_beta   90.00
_cell.angle_gamma   90.00
#
_symmetry.space_group_name_H-M   'P 1'
#
loop_
_entity.id
_entity.type
_entity.pdbx_description
1 polymer ?
#
loop_
_entity_poly.entity_id
_entity_poly.type
_entity_poly.pdbx_seq_one_letter_code
_entity_poly.pdbx_strand_id
1 'polypeptide(L)'
;MTHYLTKHARFTNQIELHAAVHEHIDMHWRAINKTDRTVLELLHSCSVDYLAAHISHQEMQKKLKMSNSTVRRTLRKLEKLRIIQRIPFVKPELSGLGANIYVILPVAV
;
A
#
# COMPACT_ATOMS: atom_id res chain seq x y z
N MET A 1 -2.37 9.72 -16.58
CA MET A 1 -0.98 9.30 -16.87
C MET A 1 -0.32 8.80 -15.59
N THR A 2 -0.30 7.49 -15.39
CA THR A 2 0.22 6.77 -14.20
C THR A 2 1.45 5.92 -14.54
N HIS A 3 1.99 6.08 -15.75
CA HIS A 3 3.12 5.31 -16.28
C HIS A 3 4.39 5.37 -15.41
N TYR A 4 4.54 6.37 -14.53
CA TYR A 4 5.67 6.43 -13.61
C TYR A 4 5.60 5.40 -12.47
N LEU A 5 4.42 4.84 -12.17
CA LEU A 5 4.25 3.87 -11.08
C LEU A 5 4.95 2.54 -11.36
N THR A 6 5.05 2.14 -12.63
CA THR A 6 5.75 0.93 -13.04
C THR A 6 7.23 0.93 -12.63
N LYS A 7 7.85 2.12 -12.48
CA LYS A 7 9.23 2.27 -11.99
C LYS A 7 9.41 1.83 -10.54
N HIS A 8 8.32 1.71 -9.79
CA HIS A 8 8.30 1.31 -8.39
C HIS A 8 7.79 -0.13 -8.20
N ALA A 9 7.41 -0.82 -9.27
CA ALA A 9 6.98 -2.21 -9.23
C ALA A 9 8.10 -3.10 -8.65
N ARG A 10 7.72 -4.05 -7.79
CA ARG A 10 8.61 -5.10 -7.24
C ARG A 10 8.31 -6.49 -7.76
N PHE A 11 7.25 -6.61 -8.55
CA PHE A 11 6.77 -7.84 -9.16
C PHE A 11 6.79 -7.68 -10.66
N THR A 12 6.79 -8.81 -11.37
CA THR A 12 6.74 -8.84 -12.83
C THR A 12 5.30 -8.84 -13.33
N ASN A 13 4.38 -9.38 -12.54
CA ASN A 13 2.98 -9.57 -12.92
C ASN A 13 2.05 -9.51 -11.70
N GLN A 14 0.74 -9.47 -11.98
CA GLN A 14 -0.30 -9.43 -10.95
C GLN A 14 -0.36 -10.72 -10.13
N ILE A 15 -0.04 -11.88 -10.73
CA ILE A 15 -0.11 -13.17 -10.03
C ILE A 15 0.88 -13.20 -8.86
N GLU A 16 2.13 -12.75 -9.09
CA GLU A 16 3.15 -12.62 -8.06
C GLU A 16 2.74 -11.63 -6.96
N LEU A 17 2.16 -10.49 -7.33
CA LEU A 17 1.65 -9.51 -6.37
C LEU A 17 0.55 -10.12 -5.48
N HIS A 18 -0.42 -10.81 -6.09
CA HIS A 18 -1.51 -11.46 -5.36
C HIS A 18 -0.97 -12.53 -4.40
N ALA A 19 -0.05 -13.38 -4.87
CA ALA A 19 0.59 -14.40 -4.05
C ALA A 19 1.29 -13.79 -2.83
N ALA A 20 2.09 -12.74 -3.03
CA ALA A 20 2.78 -12.05 -1.94
C ALA A 20 1.81 -11.45 -0.90
N VAL A 21 0.66 -10.90 -1.34
CA VAL A 21 -0.37 -10.40 -0.41
C VAL A 21 -0.92 -11.52 0.47
N HIS A 22 -1.24 -12.68 -0.12
CA HIS A 22 -1.71 -13.85 0.62
C HIS A 22 -0.65 -14.35 1.62
N GLU A 23 0.59 -14.51 1.17
CA GLU A 23 1.69 -14.97 2.04
C GLU A 23 1.95 -13.99 3.20
N HIS A 24 1.92 -12.67 2.97
CA HIS A 24 2.03 -11.69 4.05
C HIS A 24 0.89 -11.78 5.06
N ILE A 25 -0.34 -12.00 4.60
CA ILE A 25 -1.51 -12.17 5.48
C ILE A 25 -1.34 -13.41 6.35
N ASP A 26 -0.88 -14.52 5.77
CA ASP A 26 -0.71 -15.78 6.48
C ASP A 26 0.46 -15.70 7.48
N MET A 27 1.63 -15.24 7.03
CA MET A 27 2.83 -15.07 7.85
C MET A 27 2.60 -14.11 9.02
N HIS A 28 1.86 -13.02 8.80
CA HIS A 28 1.60 -12.00 9.81
C HIS A 28 0.20 -12.09 10.43
N TRP A 29 -0.51 -13.21 10.28
CA TRP A 29 -1.92 -13.35 10.68
C TRP A 29 -2.21 -12.89 12.11
N ARG A 30 -1.33 -13.24 13.06
CA ARG A 30 -1.46 -12.85 14.47
C ARG A 30 -1.04 -11.40 14.75
N ALA A 31 -0.23 -10.83 13.87
CA ALA A 31 0.31 -9.48 14.02
C ALA A 31 -0.62 -8.42 13.39
N ILE A 32 -1.39 -8.75 12.34
CA ILE A 32 -2.32 -7.83 11.67
C ILE A 32 -3.77 -8.08 12.11
N ASN A 33 -4.57 -7.02 12.23
CA ASN A 33 -5.99 -7.12 12.54
C ASN A 33 -6.86 -6.93 11.28
N LYS A 34 -8.18 -6.96 11.44
CA LYS A 34 -9.12 -6.76 10.33
C LYS A 34 -8.92 -5.41 9.62
N THR A 35 -8.71 -4.33 10.37
CA THR A 35 -8.45 -2.99 9.81
C THR A 35 -7.19 -2.96 8.97
N ASP A 36 -6.13 -3.62 9.44
CA ASP A 36 -4.85 -3.71 8.72
C ASP A 36 -5.01 -4.45 7.39
N ARG A 37 -5.74 -5.57 7.40
CA ARG A 37 -6.10 -6.33 6.19
C ARG A 37 -6.92 -5.50 5.20
N THR A 38 -7.92 -4.77 5.68
CA THR A 38 -8.74 -3.88 4.83
C THR A 38 -7.91 -2.76 4.18
N VAL A 39 -6.93 -2.18 4.89
CA VAL A 39 -6.02 -1.20 4.29
C VAL A 39 -5.11 -1.85 3.26
N LEU A 40 -4.57 -3.05 3.55
CA LEU A 40 -3.75 -3.80 2.61
C LEU A 40 -4.52 -4.17 1.33
N GLU A 41 -5.77 -4.60 1.45
CA GLU A 41 -6.66 -4.89 0.32
C GLU A 41 -6.91 -3.64 -0.56
N LEU A 42 -7.10 -2.47 0.06
CA LEU A 42 -7.19 -1.22 -0.69
C LEU A 42 -5.90 -0.94 -1.47
N LEU A 43 -4.74 -1.07 -0.83
CA LEU A 43 -3.46 -0.88 -1.51
C LEU A 43 -3.26 -1.89 -2.64
N HIS A 44 -3.65 -3.15 -2.42
CA HIS A 44 -3.59 -4.21 -3.41
C HIS A 44 -4.46 -3.87 -4.63
N SER A 45 -5.74 -3.53 -4.43
CA SER A 45 -6.65 -3.17 -5.53
C SER A 45 -6.15 -1.96 -6.33
N CYS A 46 -5.56 -0.96 -5.67
CA CYS A 46 -4.96 0.19 -6.34
C CYS A 46 -3.62 -0.13 -7.04
N SER A 47 -3.01 -1.28 -6.75
CA SER A 47 -1.74 -1.71 -7.34
C SER A 47 -1.90 -2.60 -8.56
N VAL A 48 -3.06 -3.21 -8.82
CA VAL A 48 -3.24 -4.24 -9.87
C VAL A 48 -2.70 -3.80 -11.24
N ASP A 49 -2.97 -2.57 -11.67
CA ASP A 49 -2.59 -2.11 -13.01
C ASP A 49 -1.09 -1.77 -13.16
N TYR A 50 -0.43 -1.37 -12.06
CA TYR A 50 0.94 -0.81 -12.11
C TYR A 50 1.93 -1.46 -11.12
N LEU A 51 1.46 -2.49 -10.41
CA LEU A 51 2.16 -3.20 -9.33
C LEU A 51 2.63 -2.30 -8.18
N ALA A 52 2.06 -1.10 -8.09
CA ALA A 52 2.25 -0.11 -7.03
C ALA A 52 1.01 0.79 -6.95
N ALA A 53 0.65 1.23 -5.75
CA ALA A 53 -0.50 2.08 -5.50
C ALA A 53 -0.08 3.53 -5.28
N HIS A 54 -0.81 4.47 -5.88
CA HIS A 54 -0.66 5.89 -5.58
C HIS A 54 -1.99 6.46 -5.10
N ILE A 55 -2.03 6.77 -3.81
CA ILE A 55 -3.27 7.15 -3.14
C ILE A 55 -2.96 8.03 -1.93
N SER A 56 -3.74 9.08 -1.73
CA SER A 56 -3.60 9.99 -0.59
C SER A 56 -4.25 9.43 0.67
N HIS A 57 -3.83 9.89 1.85
CA HIS A 57 -4.51 9.53 3.10
C HIS A 57 -5.98 9.96 3.10
N GLN A 58 -6.30 11.11 2.49
CA GLN A 58 -7.69 11.60 2.41
C GLN A 58 -8.56 10.67 1.56
N GLU A 59 -8.05 10.18 0.43
CA GLU A 59 -8.76 9.20 -0.41
C GLU A 59 -8.94 7.87 0.32
N MET A 60 -7.93 7.39 1.04
CA MET A 60 -8.05 6.19 1.87
C MET A 60 -9.15 6.35 2.92
N GLN A 61 -9.20 7.49 3.62
CA GLN A 61 -10.25 7.76 4.60
C GLN A 61 -11.64 7.71 3.97
N LYS A 62 -11.82 8.34 2.80
CA LYS A 62 -13.10 8.35 2.08
C LYS A 62 -13.52 6.94 1.66
N LYS A 63 -12.60 6.15 1.07
CA LYS A 63 -12.86 4.79 0.61
C LYS A 63 -13.13 3.81 1.75
N LEU A 64 -12.39 3.93 2.85
CA LEU A 64 -12.46 2.99 3.98
C LEU A 64 -13.41 3.43 5.11
N LYS A 65 -13.91 4.67 5.07
CA LYS A 65 -14.69 5.30 6.16
C LYS A 65 -13.95 5.24 7.51
N MET A 66 -12.63 5.42 7.47
CA MET A 66 -11.74 5.40 8.64
C MET A 66 -11.22 6.80 8.96
N SER A 67 -10.84 7.03 10.22
CA SER A 67 -10.17 8.27 10.61
C SER A 67 -8.75 8.34 10.02
N ASN A 68 -8.24 9.56 9.85
CA ASN A 68 -6.88 9.78 9.34
C ASN A 68 -5.83 9.14 10.26
N SER A 69 -6.04 9.21 11.57
CA SER A 69 -5.16 8.63 12.58
C SER A 69 -5.10 7.11 12.49
N THR A 70 -6.23 6.44 12.22
CA THR A 70 -6.27 4.99 12.02
C THR A 70 -5.54 4.59 10.74
N VAL A 71 -5.80 5.26 9.62
CA VAL A 71 -5.07 5.02 8.35
C VAL A 71 -3.56 5.16 8.56
N ARG A 72 -3.10 6.27 9.14
CA ARG A 72 -1.66 6.50 9.40
C ARG A 72 -1.07 5.45 10.33
N ARG A 73 -1.79 5.06 11.38
CA ARG A 73 -1.34 4.02 12.33
C ARG A 73 -1.15 2.68 11.62
N THR A 74 -2.13 2.27 10.83
CA THR A 74 -2.08 1.02 10.07
C THR A 74 -0.95 1.04 9.04
N LEU A 75 -0.78 2.12 8.28
CA LEU A 75 0.32 2.23 7.31
C LEU A 75 1.70 2.09 7.99
N ARG A 76 1.93 2.77 9.12
CA ARG A 76 3.17 2.62 9.89
C ARG A 76 3.38 1.18 10.39
N LYS A 77 2.31 0.49 10.75
CA LYS A 77 2.37 -0.90 11.19
C LYS A 77 2.73 -1.84 10.03
N LEU A 78 2.10 -1.68 8.87
CA LEU A 78 2.43 -2.45 7.67
C LEU A 78 3.87 -2.19 7.18
N GLU A 79 4.35 -0.94 7.28
CA GLU A 79 5.76 -0.57 7.04
C GLU A 79 6.71 -1.30 8.01
N LYS A 80 6.38 -1.28 9.32
CA LYS A 80 7.18 -1.94 10.35
C LYS A 80 7.27 -3.45 10.16
N LEU A 81 6.19 -4.08 9.69
CA LEU A 81 6.13 -5.50 9.37
C LEU A 81 6.80 -5.85 8.03
N ARG A 82 7.36 -4.87 7.29
CA ARG A 82 7.95 -5.08 5.97
C ARG A 82 6.95 -5.65 4.94
N ILE A 83 5.66 -5.39 5.12
CA ILE A 83 4.60 -5.77 4.16
C ILE A 83 4.57 -4.75 3.01
N ILE A 84 4.74 -3.46 3.33
CA ILE A 84 4.75 -2.37 2.35
C ILE A 84 5.96 -1.47 2.52
N GLN A 85 6.34 -0.82 1.42
CA GLN A 85 7.24 0.33 1.38
C GLN A 85 6.45 1.57 0.96
N ARG A 86 6.55 2.64 1.75
CA ARG A 86 6.05 3.97 1.37
C ARG A 86 7.16 4.80 0.75
N ILE A 87 6.90 5.31 -0.45
CA ILE A 87 7.76 6.25 -1.17
C ILE A 87 7.04 7.60 -1.12
N PRO A 88 7.58 8.59 -0.40
CA PRO A 88 7.03 9.94 -0.39
C PRO A 88 6.96 10.48 -1.81
N PHE A 89 5.79 10.95 -2.21
CA PHE A 89 5.61 11.56 -3.52
C PHE A 89 5.06 12.97 -3.33
N VAL A 90 5.88 13.95 -3.69
CA VAL A 90 5.50 15.35 -3.64
C VAL A 90 5.29 15.80 -5.08
N LYS A 91 4.04 16.14 -5.42
CA LYS A 91 3.79 16.88 -6.66
C LYS A 91 4.34 18.30 -6.46
N PRO A 92 5.22 18.80 -7.33
CA PRO A 92 5.77 20.15 -7.21
C PRO A 92 4.68 21.23 -7.07
N GLU A 93 3.51 21.02 -7.66
CA GLU A 93 2.41 21.99 -7.66
C GLU A 93 1.53 21.94 -6.41
N LEU A 94 1.61 20.89 -5.58
CA LEU A 94 0.73 20.67 -4.42
C LEU A 94 1.53 20.62 -3.12
N SER A 95 2.00 21.78 -2.68
CA SER A 95 2.57 22.16 -1.36
C SER A 95 2.54 21.11 -0.22
N GLY A 96 3.15 19.94 -0.39
CA GLY A 96 3.23 18.88 0.62
C GLY A 96 1.97 18.04 0.89
N LEU A 97 0.85 18.26 0.19
CA LEU A 97 -0.39 17.48 0.32
C LEU A 97 -0.43 16.26 -0.63
N GLY A 98 0.75 15.85 -1.12
CA GLY A 98 0.91 14.76 -2.07
C GLY A 98 0.38 13.42 -1.54
N ALA A 99 -0.25 12.66 -2.43
CA ALA A 99 -0.43 11.23 -2.24
C ALA A 99 0.94 10.56 -2.15
N ASN A 100 1.04 9.42 -1.46
CA ASN A 100 2.27 8.64 -1.44
C ASN A 100 2.14 7.45 -2.38
N ILE A 101 3.28 6.96 -2.85
CA ILE A 101 3.35 5.68 -3.55
C ILE A 101 3.56 4.60 -2.49
N TYR A 102 2.77 3.55 -2.56
CA TYR A 102 2.85 2.37 -1.71
C TYR A 102 3.16 1.17 -2.58
N VAL A 103 4.21 0.46 -2.20
CA VAL A 103 4.70 -0.73 -2.89
C VAL A 103 4.57 -1.91 -1.95
N ILE A 104 3.81 -2.93 -2.33
CA ILE A 104 3.77 -4.19 -1.59
C ILE A 104 5.11 -4.90 -1.82
N LEU A 105 5.73 -5.40 -0.76
CA LEU A 105 7.03 -6.04 -0.83
C LEU A 105 6.87 -7.55 -1.06
N PRO A 106 7.79 -8.22 -1.77
CA PRO A 106 7.84 -9.67 -1.78
C PRO A 106 8.11 -10.18 -0.35
N VAL A 107 7.58 -11.34 0.00
CA VAL A 107 7.94 -12.02 1.25
C VAL A 107 9.39 -12.49 1.10
N ALA A 108 10.28 -11.99 1.94
CA ALA A 108 11.65 -12.50 1.98
C ALA A 108 11.59 -13.90 2.63
N VAL A 109 11.99 -14.92 1.87
CA VAL A 109 12.30 -16.26 2.38
C VAL A 109 13.59 -16.21 3.19
#